data_AF-A0A1I0YET9-F1
#
_entry.id   AF-A0A1I0YET9-F1
#
_cell.length_a   1.000
_cell.length_b   1.000
_cell.length_c   1.000
_cell.angle_alpha   90.00
_cell.angle_beta   90.00
_cell.angle_gamma   90.00
#
_symmetry.space_group_name_H-M   'P 1'
#
loop_
_entity.id
_entity.type
_entity.pdbx_description
1 polymer ?
#
loop_
_entity_poly.entity_id
_entity_poly.type
_entity_poly.pdbx_seq_one_letter_code
_entity_poly.pdbx_strand_id
1 'polypeptide(L)'
;MKKSTKIFFLILLILIIGIFIHPQKVIYEANVEGKVIDENNKPVINATVYRIEKEYYINEKIGSNESRDLRTENVKTDKNGNFKFYEKTRIDWFHTPLDLPIGYCYAEFEIEKSGYKFYKTKFGDFEQYRIENCYACEKVLFKPIITLKSLQKNRNKN
;
A
#
# COMPACT_ATOMS: atom_id res chain seq x y z
N MET A 1 -32.96 -5.14 -38.81
CA MET A 1 -33.40 -4.40 -37.60
C MET A 1 -34.06 -3.09 -37.99
N LYS A 2 -35.20 -2.76 -37.38
CA LYS A 2 -35.86 -1.46 -37.58
C LYS A 2 -34.98 -0.34 -37.03
N LYS A 3 -35.10 0.86 -37.60
CA LYS A 3 -34.30 2.05 -37.22
C LYS A 3 -34.43 2.36 -35.72
N SER A 4 -35.63 2.16 -35.16
CA SER A 4 -35.90 2.31 -33.72
C SER A 4 -35.12 1.34 -32.84
N THR A 5 -34.98 0.07 -33.26
CA THR A 5 -34.25 -0.94 -32.51
C THR A 5 -32.76 -0.62 -32.45
N LYS A 6 -32.17 -0.11 -33.53
CA LYS A 6 -30.76 0.33 -33.55
C LYS A 6 -30.51 1.50 -32.59
N ILE A 7 -31.42 2.47 -32.54
CA ILE A 7 -31.33 3.63 -31.64
C ILE A 7 -31.42 3.19 -30.17
N PHE A 8 -32.34 2.26 -29.85
CA PHE A 8 -32.46 1.71 -28.51
C PHE A 8 -31.16 1.02 -28.05
N PHE A 9 -30.57 0.17 -28.89
CA PHE A 9 -29.29 -0.47 -28.56
C PHE A 9 -28.13 0.53 -28.43
N LEU A 10 -28.11 1.60 -29.23
CA LEU A 10 -27.11 2.65 -29.12
C LEU A 10 -27.22 3.39 -27.78
N ILE A 11 -28.44 3.74 -27.35
CA ILE A 11 -28.69 4.39 -26.06
C ILE A 11 -28.34 3.45 -24.92
N LEU A 12 -28.75 2.19 -24.98
CA LEU A 12 -28.39 1.17 -23.98
C LEU A 12 -26.87 1.00 -23.89
N LEU A 13 -26.16 0.97 -25.02
CA LEU A 13 -24.70 0.88 -25.05
C LEU A 13 -24.05 2.10 -24.38
N ILE A 14 -24.51 3.32 -24.67
CA ILE A 14 -24.01 4.55 -24.04
C ILE A 14 -24.30 4.55 -22.53
N LEU A 15 -25.47 4.07 -22.12
CA LEU A 15 -25.86 3.99 -20.70
C LEU A 15 -24.99 2.96 -19.96
N ILE A 16 -24.74 1.81 -20.58
CA ILE A 16 -23.80 0.79 -20.07
C ILE A 16 -22.38 1.40 -19.94
N ILE A 17 -21.86 2.05 -20.99
CA ILE A 17 -20.55 2.72 -20.96
C ILE A 17 -20.51 3.80 -19.86
N GLY A 18 -21.58 4.59 -19.70
CA GLY A 18 -21.68 5.63 -18.68
C GLY A 18 -21.72 5.10 -17.24
N ILE A 19 -22.32 3.93 -17.02
CA ILE A 19 -22.28 3.24 -15.71
C ILE A 19 -20.86 2.76 -15.40
N PHE A 20 -20.09 2.34 -16.40
CA PHE A 20 -18.71 1.88 -16.20
C PHE A 20 -17.69 3.00 -15.93
N ILE A 21 -18.05 4.27 -16.10
CA ILE A 21 -17.22 5.42 -15.70
C ILE A 21 -17.61 5.81 -14.27
N HIS A 22 -17.28 4.95 -13.30
CA HIS A 22 -17.41 5.28 -11.88
C HIS A 22 -16.27 6.23 -11.43
N PRO A 23 -16.52 7.05 -10.39
CA PRO A 23 -15.50 7.93 -9.85
C PRO A 23 -14.29 7.11 -9.40
N GLN A 24 -13.12 7.57 -9.80
CA GLN A 24 -11.81 7.10 -9.33
C GLN A 24 -11.84 6.79 -7.83
N LYS A 25 -11.66 5.52 -7.46
CA LYS A 25 -11.54 5.12 -6.05
C LYS A 25 -10.22 5.67 -5.52
N VAL A 26 -10.26 6.61 -4.58
CA VAL A 26 -9.04 7.12 -3.93
C VAL A 26 -8.68 6.17 -2.79
N ILE A 27 -7.47 5.62 -2.82
CA ILE A 27 -6.94 4.82 -1.71
C ILE A 27 -5.98 5.72 -0.93
N TYR A 28 -6.18 5.83 0.38
CA TYR A 28 -5.22 6.50 1.25
C TYR A 28 -4.23 5.46 1.77
N GLU A 29 -2.99 5.88 1.90
CA GLU A 29 -1.90 5.17 2.57
C GLU A 29 -1.70 5.85 3.93
N ALA A 30 -1.72 5.08 5.01
CA ALA A 30 -1.75 5.64 6.37
C ALA A 30 -0.53 6.51 6.72
N ASN A 31 -0.70 7.42 7.67
CA ASN A 31 0.42 8.05 8.36
C ASN A 31 1.17 7.01 9.19
N VAL A 32 2.49 7.14 9.27
CA VAL A 32 3.34 6.23 10.05
C VAL A 32 4.33 7.04 10.87
N GLU A 33 4.34 6.83 12.17
CA GLU A 33 5.34 7.36 13.11
C GLU A 33 5.99 6.18 13.82
N GLY A 34 7.03 5.62 13.20
CA GLY A 34 7.67 4.40 13.67
C GLY A 34 9.00 4.63 14.37
N LYS A 35 9.47 3.57 15.05
CA LYS A 35 10.79 3.54 15.70
C LYS A 35 11.52 2.25 15.39
N VAL A 36 12.80 2.35 15.05
CA VAL A 36 13.69 1.22 14.77
C VAL A 36 14.70 1.07 15.90
N ILE A 37 14.74 -0.11 16.50
CA ILE A 37 15.65 -0.49 17.59
C ILE A 37 16.42 -1.76 17.24
N ASP A 38 17.54 -2.00 17.93
CA ASP A 38 18.28 -3.25 17.88
C ASP A 38 17.77 -4.26 18.91
N GLU A 39 18.37 -5.44 18.94
CA GLU A 39 18.04 -6.52 19.88
C GLU A 39 18.32 -6.17 21.36
N ASN A 40 19.05 -5.09 21.63
CA ASN A 40 19.36 -4.58 22.95
C ASN A 40 18.52 -3.34 23.31
N ASN A 41 17.44 -3.08 22.58
CA ASN A 41 16.58 -1.89 22.69
C ASN A 41 17.29 -0.55 22.44
N LYS A 42 18.46 -0.55 21.78
CA LYS A 42 19.15 0.67 21.38
C LYS A 42 18.59 1.18 20.05
N PRO A 43 18.46 2.51 19.88
CA PRO A 43 17.97 3.07 18.63
C PRO A 43 18.92 2.79 17.47
N VAL A 44 18.37 2.37 16.32
CA VAL A 44 19.16 2.21 15.09
C VAL A 44 19.13 3.52 14.32
N ILE A 45 20.27 4.21 14.29
CA ILE A 45 20.42 5.53 13.68
C ILE A 45 20.74 5.40 12.19
N ASN A 46 20.15 6.28 11.36
CA ASN A 46 20.44 6.37 9.93
C ASN A 46 20.25 5.02 9.22
N ALA A 47 19.19 4.30 9.56
CA ALA A 47 18.64 3.18 8.79
C ALA A 47 17.71 3.75 7.72
N THR A 48 17.79 3.23 6.51
CA THR A 48 16.86 3.60 5.44
C THR A 48 15.61 2.75 5.59
N VAL A 49 14.47 3.41 5.76
CA VAL A 49 13.15 2.79 5.77
C VAL A 49 12.49 3.14 4.44
N TYR A 50 12.04 2.13 3.71
CA TYR A 50 11.28 2.27 2.48
C TYR A 50 9.81 1.95 2.77
N ARG A 51 8.92 2.82 2.29
CA ARG A 51 7.50 2.51 2.16
C ARG A 51 7.32 1.63 0.92
N ILE A 52 6.63 0.50 1.10
CA ILE A 52 6.30 -0.43 0.03
C ILE A 52 4.82 -0.26 -0.33
N GLU A 53 4.56 -0.03 -1.61
CA GLU A 53 3.21 -0.01 -2.18
C GLU A 53 3.10 -1.07 -3.28
N LYS A 54 1.87 -1.53 -3.56
CA LYS A 54 1.61 -2.44 -4.68
C LYS A 54 1.28 -1.67 -5.94
N GLU A 55 1.99 -1.99 -7.01
CA GLU A 55 1.63 -1.58 -8.36
C GLU A 55 0.93 -2.74 -9.06
N TYR A 56 -0.29 -2.50 -9.55
CA TYR A 56 -1.07 -3.46 -10.32
C TYR A 56 -0.89 -3.19 -11.81
N TYR A 57 -0.71 -4.25 -12.59
CA TYR A 57 -0.54 -4.15 -14.04
C TYR A 57 -1.11 -5.39 -14.74
N ILE A 58 -1.47 -5.23 -16.02
CA ILE A 58 -1.93 -6.34 -16.85
C ILE A 58 -0.71 -6.98 -17.51
N ASN A 59 -0.51 -8.28 -17.29
CA ASN A 59 0.48 -9.05 -18.02
C ASN A 59 -0.10 -9.49 -19.37
N GLU A 60 0.20 -8.73 -20.43
CA GLU A 60 -0.33 -8.96 -21.78
C GLU A 60 -0.02 -10.36 -22.34
N LYS A 61 1.06 -11.01 -21.89
CA LYS A 61 1.44 -12.34 -22.39
C LYS A 61 0.48 -13.45 -21.94
N ILE A 62 -0.07 -13.32 -20.74
CA ILE A 62 -0.95 -14.34 -20.12
C ILE A 62 -2.36 -13.80 -19.87
N GLY A 63 -2.62 -12.53 -20.18
CA GLY A 63 -3.92 -11.88 -20.00
C GLY A 63 -4.37 -11.75 -18.54
N SER A 64 -3.43 -11.81 -17.60
CA SER A 64 -3.71 -11.83 -16.15
C SER A 64 -3.38 -10.49 -15.49
N ASN A 65 -4.12 -10.15 -14.44
CA ASN A 65 -3.80 -9.05 -13.54
C ASN A 65 -2.72 -9.49 -12.56
N GLU A 66 -1.59 -8.80 -12.58
CA GLU A 66 -0.45 -9.07 -11.70
C GLU A 66 -0.22 -7.88 -10.77
N SER A 67 0.56 -8.12 -9.72
CA SER A 67 1.01 -7.05 -8.82
C SER A 67 2.49 -7.21 -8.49
N ARG A 68 3.18 -6.09 -8.32
CA ARG A 68 4.56 -6.07 -7.81
C ARG A 68 4.72 -5.06 -6.69
N ASP A 69 5.65 -5.35 -5.78
CA ASP A 69 6.02 -4.44 -4.71
C ASP A 69 6.95 -3.36 -5.26
N LEU A 70 6.66 -2.10 -4.90
CA LEU A 70 7.40 -0.93 -5.33
C LEU A 70 7.84 -0.11 -4.10
N ARG A 71 9.13 0.24 -4.04
CA ARG A 71 9.64 1.25 -3.08
C ARG A 71 9.24 2.63 -3.55
N THR A 72 8.24 3.24 -2.92
CA THR A 72 7.68 4.52 -3.36
C THR A 72 8.23 5.73 -2.64
N GLU A 73 8.66 5.54 -1.40
CA GLU A 73 9.19 6.60 -0.55
C GLU A 73 10.27 6.02 0.35
N ASN A 74 11.25 6.84 0.74
CA ASN A 74 12.24 6.45 1.73
C ASN A 74 12.56 7.59 2.68
N VAL A 75 12.85 7.22 3.92
CA VAL A 75 13.31 8.13 4.98
C VAL A 75 14.43 7.47 5.76
N LYS A 76 15.23 8.30 6.44
CA LYS A 76 16.28 7.82 7.34
C LYS A 76 15.83 8.00 8.79
N THR A 77 16.14 7.02 9.62
CA THR A 77 15.87 7.13 11.06
C THR A 77 16.74 8.21 11.71
N ASP A 78 16.15 8.94 12.66
CA ASP A 78 16.83 9.98 13.42
C ASP A 78 17.78 9.40 14.51
N LYS A 79 18.36 10.28 15.32
CA LYS A 79 19.25 9.90 16.45
C LYS A 79 18.57 9.00 17.51
N ASN A 80 17.24 9.01 17.56
CA ASN A 80 16.42 8.23 18.47
C ASN A 80 15.84 6.99 17.77
N GLY A 81 16.20 6.73 16.51
CA GLY A 81 15.68 5.62 15.70
C GLY A 81 14.29 5.87 15.13
N ASN A 82 13.74 7.08 15.26
CA ASN A 82 12.39 7.39 14.78
C ASN A 82 12.37 7.69 13.28
N PHE A 83 11.27 7.37 12.62
CA PHE A 83 10.99 7.74 11.24
C PHE A 83 9.52 8.14 11.08
N LYS A 84 9.23 8.94 10.05
CA LYS A 84 7.88 9.38 9.74
C LYS A 84 7.60 9.28 8.25
N PHE A 85 6.44 8.72 7.92
CA PHE A 85 5.83 8.85 6.61
C PHE A 85 4.48 9.54 6.75
N TYR A 86 4.23 10.49 5.85
CA TYR A 86 2.96 11.19 5.79
C TYR A 86 1.93 10.39 4.98
N GLU A 87 0.67 10.63 5.26
CA GLU A 87 -0.43 10.10 4.44
C GLU A 87 -0.24 10.48 2.97
N LYS A 88 -0.57 9.54 2.09
CA LYS A 88 -0.53 9.71 0.65
C LYS A 88 -1.80 9.13 0.05
N THR A 89 -2.20 9.65 -1.09
CA THR A 89 -3.33 9.11 -1.85
C THR A 89 -2.84 8.53 -3.17
N ARG A 90 -3.47 7.44 -3.61
CA ARG A 90 -3.41 6.98 -5.00
C ARG A 90 -4.80 6.80 -5.56
N ILE A 91 -4.92 6.93 -6.88
CA ILE A 91 -6.14 6.61 -7.60
C ILE A 91 -6.06 5.14 -8.01
N ASP A 92 -7.07 4.38 -7.64
CA ASP A 92 -7.28 3.02 -8.12
C ASP A 92 -8.17 3.03 -9.36
N TRP A 93 -7.53 2.78 -10.50
CA TRP A 93 -8.15 2.77 -11.82
C TRP A 93 -8.80 1.43 -12.16
N PHE A 94 -8.50 0.35 -11.43
CA PHE A 94 -8.95 -1.00 -11.73
C PHE A 94 -9.91 -1.51 -10.64
N HIS A 95 -11.05 -0.83 -10.49
CA HIS A 95 -12.10 -1.22 -9.55
C HIS A 95 -13.36 -1.68 -10.29
N THR A 96 -14.11 -2.61 -9.70
CA THR A 96 -15.39 -3.06 -10.26
C THR A 96 -16.57 -2.36 -9.58
N PRO A 97 -17.72 -2.16 -10.25
CA PRO A 97 -18.93 -1.65 -9.60
C PRO A 97 -19.46 -2.56 -8.48
N LEU A 98 -18.99 -3.80 -8.39
CA LEU A 98 -19.34 -4.78 -7.36
C LEU A 98 -18.36 -4.78 -6.19
N ASP A 99 -17.32 -3.95 -6.22
CA ASP A 99 -16.38 -3.85 -5.10
C ASP A 99 -17.14 -3.36 -3.88
N LEU A 100 -17.19 -4.19 -2.84
CA LEU A 100 -17.75 -3.79 -1.55
C LEU A 100 -17.02 -2.52 -1.05
N PRO A 101 -17.71 -1.61 -0.34
CA PRO A 101 -17.11 -0.39 0.20
C PRO A 101 -16.22 -0.64 1.43
N ILE A 102 -15.39 -1.69 1.33
CA ILE A 102 -14.45 -2.17 2.33
C ILE A 102 -13.05 -1.97 1.75
N GLY A 103 -12.20 -1.28 2.51
CA GLY A 103 -10.77 -1.17 2.23
C GLY A 103 -9.96 -1.85 3.33
N TYR A 104 -9.01 -2.70 2.96
CA TYR A 104 -8.00 -3.16 3.91
C TYR A 104 -7.00 -2.03 4.13
N CYS A 105 -6.88 -1.62 5.39
CA CYS A 105 -5.81 -0.72 5.78
C CYS A 105 -4.62 -1.54 6.26
N TYR A 106 -3.42 -1.21 5.77
CA TYR A 106 -2.15 -1.71 6.29
C TYR A 106 -1.03 -0.81 5.76
N ALA A 107 0.16 -0.94 6.33
CA ALA A 107 1.37 -0.29 5.80
C ALA A 107 2.51 -1.31 5.74
N GLU A 108 3.19 -1.38 4.59
CA GLU A 108 4.31 -2.30 4.36
C GLU A 108 5.63 -1.55 4.27
N PHE A 109 6.68 -2.13 4.85
CA PHE A 109 7.99 -1.49 4.98
C PHE A 109 9.12 -2.46 4.69
N GLU A 110 10.18 -1.91 4.10
CA GLU A 110 11.50 -2.53 4.02
C GLU A 110 12.53 -1.66 4.75
N ILE A 111 13.47 -2.27 5.48
CA ILE A 111 14.48 -1.56 6.26
C ILE A 111 15.85 -2.09 5.93
N GLU A 112 16.76 -1.16 5.61
CA GLU A 112 18.14 -1.41 5.29
C GLU A 112 19.07 -0.63 6.21
N LYS A 113 20.02 -1.33 6.82
CA LYS A 113 21.11 -0.73 7.58
C LYS A 113 22.34 -1.63 7.53
N SER A 114 23.50 -1.06 7.20
CA SER A 114 24.77 -1.78 7.27
C SER A 114 25.02 -2.35 8.68
N GLY A 115 25.43 -3.61 8.75
CA GLY A 115 25.60 -4.35 10.01
C GLY A 115 24.34 -5.06 10.52
N TYR A 116 23.18 -4.86 9.88
CA TYR A 116 21.92 -5.49 10.22
C TYR A 116 21.37 -6.32 9.05
N LYS A 117 20.54 -7.31 9.37
CA LYS A 117 19.80 -8.07 8.36
C LYS A 117 18.76 -7.17 7.71
N PHE A 118 18.58 -7.33 6.40
CA PHE A 118 17.43 -6.78 5.69
C PHE A 118 16.14 -7.23 6.37
N TYR A 119 15.21 -6.31 6.53
CA TYR A 119 13.96 -6.56 7.24
C TYR A 119 12.78 -6.07 6.42
N LYS A 120 11.75 -6.91 6.27
CA LYS A 120 10.50 -6.60 5.59
C LYS A 120 9.33 -6.93 6.50
N THR A 121 8.33 -6.05 6.60
CA THR A 121 7.17 -6.24 7.47
C THR A 121 5.92 -5.54 6.96
N LYS A 122 4.75 -6.06 7.34
CA LYS A 122 3.42 -5.48 7.12
C LYS A 122 2.80 -5.14 8.49
N PHE A 123 2.24 -3.95 8.64
CA PHE A 123 1.66 -3.47 9.89
C PHE A 123 0.20 -3.07 9.73
N GLY A 124 -0.61 -3.39 10.74
CA GLY A 124 -1.95 -2.82 10.89
C GLY A 124 -3.03 -3.35 9.95
N ASP A 125 -3.09 -4.67 9.73
CA ASP A 125 -4.03 -5.34 8.82
C ASP A 125 -5.46 -5.40 9.42
N PHE A 126 -6.32 -4.44 9.07
CA PHE A 126 -7.73 -4.46 9.46
C PHE A 126 -8.65 -3.85 8.39
N GLU A 127 -9.92 -4.26 8.42
CA GLU A 127 -10.96 -3.76 7.53
C GLU A 127 -11.49 -2.41 8.01
N GLN A 128 -11.54 -1.43 7.11
CA GLN A 128 -12.19 -0.14 7.36
C GLN A 128 -13.36 0.04 6.38
N TYR A 129 -14.57 0.17 6.95
CA TYR A 129 -15.79 0.41 6.19
C TYR A 129 -16.04 1.91 6.07
N ARG A 130 -16.14 2.43 4.84
CA ARG A 130 -16.63 3.81 4.60
C ARG A 130 -17.55 3.84 3.39
N ILE A 131 -18.82 4.13 3.67
CA ILE A 131 -19.95 4.10 2.72
C ILE A 131 -19.78 5.11 1.58
N GLU A 132 -19.23 6.30 1.85
CA GLU A 132 -19.32 7.39 0.89
C GLU A 132 -18.29 7.34 -0.24
N ASN A 133 -17.10 6.76 -0.04
CA ASN A 133 -16.02 6.79 -1.06
C ASN A 133 -14.97 5.66 -0.98
N CYS A 134 -15.19 4.61 -0.17
CA CYS A 134 -14.29 3.43 -0.09
C CYS A 134 -12.81 3.75 0.22
N TYR A 135 -12.55 4.74 1.08
CA TYR A 135 -11.21 5.17 1.47
C TYR A 135 -10.59 4.21 2.51
N ALA A 136 -9.64 3.38 2.10
CA ALA A 136 -8.77 2.66 3.04
C ALA A 136 -7.81 3.64 3.72
N CYS A 137 -7.53 3.47 5.02
CA CYS A 137 -6.51 4.18 5.81
C CYS A 137 -6.63 5.70 5.98
N GLU A 138 -7.71 6.36 5.58
CA GLU A 138 -7.84 7.81 5.77
C GLU A 138 -7.76 8.20 7.26
N LYS A 139 -6.83 9.11 7.60
CA LYS A 139 -6.54 9.57 8.98
C LYS A 139 -6.07 8.47 9.93
N VAL A 140 -5.64 7.33 9.42
CA VAL A 140 -5.03 6.27 10.23
C VAL A 140 -3.57 6.64 10.54
N LEU A 141 -3.16 6.42 11.79
CA LEU A 141 -1.79 6.60 12.24
C LEU A 141 -1.25 5.29 12.83
N PHE A 142 -0.24 4.71 12.18
CA PHE A 142 0.49 3.58 12.70
C PHE A 142 1.71 4.02 13.52
N LYS A 143 1.93 3.37 14.66
CA LYS A 143 3.09 3.60 15.54
C LYS A 143 3.93 2.34 15.76
N PRO A 144 4.54 1.76 14.71
CA PRO A 144 5.26 0.50 14.83
C PRO A 144 6.60 0.68 15.57
N ILE A 145 6.94 -0.30 16.41
CA ILE A 145 8.29 -0.46 16.96
C ILE A 145 8.91 -1.69 16.31
N ILE A 146 10.02 -1.48 15.60
CA ILE A 146 10.64 -2.49 14.75
C ILE A 146 12.02 -2.85 15.29
N THR A 147 12.26 -4.13 15.54
CA THR A 147 13.54 -4.63 16.04
C THR A 147 14.38 -5.24 14.92
N LEU A 148 15.53 -4.65 14.62
CA LEU A 148 16.49 -5.19 13.64
C LEU A 148 17.47 -6.16 14.28
N LYS A 149 17.75 -7.25 13.57
CA LYS A 149 18.72 -8.26 13.98
C LYS A 149 20.10 -7.97 13.41
N SER A 150 21.13 -8.00 14.25
CA SER A 150 22.52 -7.82 13.83
C SER A 150 23.01 -8.98 12.96
N LEU A 151 23.86 -8.68 11.98
CA LEU A 151 24.52 -9.71 11.15
C LEU A 151 25.57 -10.52 11.93
N GLN A 152 26.20 -9.93 12.96
CA GLN A 152 27.33 -10.56 13.68
C GLN A 152 26.90 -11.70 14.60
N LYS A 153 25.68 -11.69 15.13
CA LYS A 153 25.19 -12.72 16.07
C LYS A 153 25.11 -14.12 15.45
N ASN A 154 25.13 -14.22 14.12
CA ASN A 154 25.18 -15.48 13.39
C ASN A 154 26.60 -16.03 13.16
N ARG A 155 27.67 -15.26 13.40
CA ARG A 155 29.06 -15.74 13.27
C ARG A 155 29.58 -16.46 14.53
N ASN A 156 29.04 -16.14 15.71
CA ASN A 156 29.50 -16.73 16.97
C ASN A 156 28.71 -17.98 17.40
N LYS A 157 27.98 -18.62 16.48
CA LYS A 157 27.19 -19.83 16.72
C LYS A 157 27.61 -21.04 15.88
N ASN A 158 28.70 -20.92 15.11
CA ASN A 158 29.32 -22.02 14.36
C ASN A 158 30.75 -22.21 14.83
#